data_AF-B7IHE3-F1
#
_entry.id   AF-B7IHE3-F1
#
_cell.length_a   1.000
_cell.length_b   1.000
_cell.length_c   1.000
_cell.angle_alpha   90.00
_cell.angle_beta   90.00
_cell.angle_gamma   90.00
#
_symmetry.space_group_name_H-M   'P 1'
#
loop_
_entity.id
_entity.type
_entity.pdbx_description
1 polymer ?
#
loop_
_entity_poly.entity_id
_entity_poly.type
_entity_poly.pdbx_seq_one_letter_code
_entity_poly.pdbx_strand_id
1 'polypeptide(L)'
;MMVSYDGTFNGLFKLIQFCYKNNIIPDFVLKKERKISILVDLSEIEFTKKFIHDSYIFLPFLSEIKNIESLIIRYVVTKNTFLEKTLRKISKDVLTEFEKIKRKLYFLEHNGVFISSFSSNSNIIDLLFLYFLERLKNEKFIIYDEKRNIVISYNNQTRKVLKENRVNLFVQNYDPTLHLWDIYQKSITA
;
A
#
# COMPACT_ATOMS: atom_id res chain seq x y z
N MET A 1 -5.13 -14.36 -22.87
CA MET A 1 -6.23 -13.46 -22.47
C MET A 1 -5.73 -12.35 -21.55
N MET A 2 -6.13 -11.11 -21.82
CA MET A 2 -5.73 -9.92 -21.04
C MET A 2 -6.94 -9.35 -20.29
N VAL A 3 -6.77 -9.02 -19.01
CA VAL A 3 -7.81 -8.43 -18.15
C VAL A 3 -7.29 -7.14 -17.51
N SER A 4 -8.20 -6.30 -17.02
CA SER A 4 -7.83 -5.03 -16.40
C SER A 4 -8.70 -4.70 -15.20
N TYR A 5 -8.17 -3.90 -14.27
CA TYR A 5 -8.88 -3.45 -13.07
C TYR A 5 -8.43 -2.03 -12.68
N ASP A 6 -9.07 -1.44 -11.67
CA ASP A 6 -8.88 -0.03 -11.26
C ASP A 6 -7.55 0.29 -10.54
N GLY A 7 -6.68 -0.71 -10.36
CA GLY A 7 -5.40 -0.56 -9.67
C GLY A 7 -5.46 -0.76 -8.16
N THR A 8 -6.64 -0.75 -7.54
CA THR A 8 -6.82 -0.90 -6.08
C THR A 8 -6.81 -2.36 -5.63
N PHE A 9 -6.49 -2.61 -4.35
CA PHE A 9 -6.56 -3.96 -3.81
C PHE A 9 -7.97 -4.57 -3.94
N ASN A 10 -9.03 -3.78 -3.69
CA ASN A 10 -10.42 -4.22 -3.85
C ASN A 10 -10.76 -4.55 -5.32
N GLY A 11 -10.27 -3.75 -6.28
CA GLY A 11 -10.45 -4.05 -7.70
C GLY A 11 -9.74 -5.34 -8.12
N LEU A 12 -8.53 -5.57 -7.62
CA LEU A 12 -7.81 -6.84 -7.81
C LEU A 12 -8.61 -8.00 -7.21
N PHE A 13 -9.18 -7.81 -6.02
CA PHE A 13 -9.96 -8.81 -5.34
C PHE A 13 -11.20 -9.22 -6.12
N LYS A 14 -11.98 -8.25 -6.60
CA LYS A 14 -13.14 -8.49 -7.48
C LYS A 14 -12.73 -9.23 -8.75
N LEU A 15 -11.58 -8.88 -9.32
CA LEU A 15 -11.03 -9.59 -10.48
C LEU A 15 -10.64 -11.04 -10.16
N ILE A 16 -10.00 -11.29 -9.01
CA ILE A 16 -9.69 -12.64 -8.52
C ILE A 16 -10.98 -13.46 -8.37
N GLN A 17 -12.01 -12.90 -7.75
CA GLN A 17 -13.31 -13.56 -7.58
C GLN A 17 -13.95 -13.92 -8.93
N PHE A 18 -13.93 -12.99 -9.89
CA PHE A 18 -14.41 -13.22 -11.24
C PHE A 18 -13.63 -14.36 -11.93
N CYS A 19 -12.30 -14.31 -11.89
CA CYS A 19 -11.45 -15.32 -12.50
C CYS A 19 -11.65 -16.71 -11.87
N TYR A 20 -11.73 -16.77 -10.54
CA TYR A 20 -11.97 -18.01 -9.80
C TYR A 20 -13.31 -18.64 -10.14
N LYS A 21 -14.41 -17.87 -10.14
CA LYS A 21 -15.75 -18.39 -10.43
C LYS A 21 -15.89 -18.92 -11.86
N ASN A 22 -15.13 -18.37 -12.80
CA ASN A 22 -15.22 -18.71 -14.22
C ASN A 22 -14.06 -19.62 -14.70
N ASN A 23 -13.18 -20.08 -13.80
CA ASN A 23 -11.96 -20.83 -14.15
C ASN A 23 -11.08 -20.14 -15.21
N ILE A 24 -10.99 -18.81 -15.13
CA ILE A 24 -10.25 -17.99 -16.07
C ILE A 24 -8.85 -17.69 -15.53
N ILE A 25 -7.81 -17.97 -16.32
CA ILE A 25 -6.43 -17.63 -16.00
C ILE A 25 -5.93 -16.57 -16.99
N PRO A 26 -5.76 -15.30 -16.58
CA PRO A 26 -5.21 -14.29 -17.45
C PRO A 26 -3.70 -14.49 -17.66
N ASP A 27 -3.22 -14.10 -18.84
CA ASP A 27 -1.77 -14.01 -19.10
C ASP A 27 -1.22 -12.71 -18.52
N PHE A 28 -1.98 -11.62 -18.75
CA PHE A 28 -1.64 -10.28 -18.31
C PHE A 28 -2.80 -9.61 -17.58
N VAL A 29 -2.47 -8.94 -16.49
CA VAL A 29 -3.39 -8.10 -15.74
C VAL A 29 -2.89 -6.65 -15.82
N LEU A 30 -3.71 -5.78 -16.41
CA LEU A 30 -3.40 -4.36 -16.55
C LEU A 30 -4.03 -3.54 -15.42
N LYS A 31 -3.21 -2.72 -14.76
CA LYS A 31 -3.69 -1.67 -13.84
C LYS A 31 -4.11 -0.45 -14.66
N LYS A 32 -5.40 -0.10 -14.66
CA LYS A 32 -5.91 1.05 -15.42
C LYS A 32 -5.40 2.38 -14.86
N GLU A 33 -5.26 2.48 -13.54
CA GLU A 33 -4.73 3.67 -12.87
C GLU A 33 -3.82 3.24 -11.71
N ARG A 34 -2.81 4.05 -11.40
CA ARG A 34 -2.16 4.01 -10.08
C ARG A 34 -3.04 4.77 -9.08
N LYS A 35 -4.25 4.28 -8.83
CA LYS A 35 -4.99 4.69 -7.62
C LYS A 35 -4.22 4.14 -6.43
N ILE A 36 -4.03 5.00 -5.42
CA ILE A 36 -3.32 4.64 -4.20
C ILE A 36 -4.03 3.42 -3.64
N SER A 37 -3.34 2.29 -3.71
CA SER A 37 -3.95 1.01 -3.40
C SER A 37 -4.02 0.92 -1.90
N ILE A 38 -5.15 1.35 -1.35
CA ILE A 38 -5.47 1.17 0.05
C ILE A 38 -5.50 -0.33 0.28
N LEU A 39 -4.55 -0.84 1.07
CA LEU A 39 -4.81 -2.04 1.85
C LEU A 39 -5.96 -1.68 2.79
N VAL A 40 -7.16 -1.98 2.32
CA VAL A 40 -8.33 -2.12 3.18
C VAL A 40 -7.97 -3.21 4.17
N ASP A 41 -8.27 -2.95 5.43
CA ASP A 41 -8.03 -3.84 6.56
C ASP A 41 -8.31 -5.29 6.13
N LEU A 42 -7.26 -6.13 6.09
CA LEU A 42 -7.35 -7.51 5.62
C LEU A 42 -8.40 -8.31 6.43
N SER A 43 -8.78 -7.79 7.60
CA SER A 43 -9.82 -8.30 8.51
C SER A 43 -11.26 -8.05 8.03
N GLU A 44 -11.53 -7.02 7.21
CA GLU A 44 -12.88 -6.68 6.73
C GLU A 44 -13.32 -7.48 5.50
N ILE A 45 -12.39 -8.16 4.84
CA ILE A 45 -12.69 -8.86 3.60
C ILE A 45 -13.26 -10.24 3.92
N GLU A 46 -14.58 -10.38 3.96
CA GLU A 46 -15.26 -11.64 4.32
C GLU A 46 -14.81 -12.85 3.46
N PHE A 47 -14.34 -12.63 2.22
CA PHE A 47 -13.77 -13.66 1.36
C PHE A 47 -12.29 -13.98 1.67
N THR A 48 -11.53 -13.14 2.39
CA THR A 48 -10.29 -13.57 3.03
C THR A 48 -10.58 -14.61 4.10
N LYS A 49 -11.78 -14.70 4.70
CA LYS A 49 -12.09 -15.75 5.69
C LYS A 49 -11.93 -17.19 5.16
N LYS A 50 -12.25 -17.42 3.89
CA LYS A 50 -12.03 -18.69 3.20
C LYS A 50 -10.55 -18.94 2.84
N PHE A 51 -9.74 -17.89 2.83
CA PHE A 51 -8.31 -17.89 2.52
C PHE A 51 -7.48 -17.32 3.71
N ILE A 52 -8.00 -17.38 4.95
CA ILE A 52 -7.42 -16.65 6.12
C ILE A 52 -6.02 -17.16 6.43
N HIS A 53 -5.81 -18.47 6.19
CA HIS A 53 -4.51 -19.12 6.33
C HIS A 53 -3.49 -18.67 5.26
N ASP A 54 -3.97 -17.98 4.21
CA ASP A 54 -3.23 -17.59 3.01
C ASP A 54 -3.14 -16.05 2.85
N SER A 55 -3.30 -15.26 3.92
CA SER A 55 -3.17 -13.79 3.87
C SER A 55 -1.85 -13.33 3.23
N TYR A 56 -0.78 -14.12 3.37
CA TYR A 56 0.51 -13.87 2.72
C TYR A 56 0.41 -13.80 1.19
N ILE A 57 -0.56 -14.45 0.55
CA ILE A 57 -0.71 -14.56 -0.91
C ILE A 57 -1.04 -13.22 -1.55
N PHE A 58 -1.59 -12.32 -0.77
CA PHE A 58 -1.97 -10.99 -1.22
C PHE A 58 -0.87 -9.95 -0.99
N LEU A 59 0.08 -10.18 -0.08
CA LEU A 59 1.22 -9.27 0.14
C LEU A 59 2.10 -9.00 -1.10
N PRO A 60 2.31 -9.95 -2.03
CA PRO A 60 3.03 -9.70 -3.27
C PRO A 60 2.46 -8.56 -4.10
N PHE A 61 1.17 -8.23 -3.94
CA PHE A 61 0.57 -7.04 -4.55
C PHE A 61 1.33 -5.74 -4.22
N LEU A 62 1.92 -5.66 -3.03
CA LEU A 62 2.70 -4.50 -2.57
C LEU A 62 4.11 -4.46 -3.15
N SER A 63 4.61 -5.55 -3.75
CA SER A 63 6.00 -5.64 -4.23
C SER A 63 6.31 -4.74 -5.44
N GLU A 64 5.28 -4.21 -6.10
CA GLU A 64 5.37 -3.49 -7.39
C GLU A 64 6.01 -4.28 -8.54
N ILE A 65 6.19 -5.59 -8.39
CA ILE A 65 6.65 -6.47 -9.47
C ILE A 65 5.63 -6.42 -10.61
N LYS A 66 6.13 -6.24 -11.83
CA LYS A 66 5.29 -6.19 -13.04
C LYS A 66 4.48 -7.48 -13.17
N ASN A 67 3.17 -7.33 -13.39
CA ASN A 67 2.23 -8.45 -13.60
C ASN A 67 2.11 -9.41 -12.40
N ILE A 68 2.44 -8.96 -11.18
CA ILE A 68 2.30 -9.79 -9.97
C ILE A 68 0.86 -10.24 -9.73
N GLU A 69 -0.12 -9.45 -10.17
CA GLU A 69 -1.55 -9.77 -10.11
C GLU A 69 -1.89 -11.06 -10.89
N SER A 70 -1.27 -11.26 -12.05
CA SER A 70 -1.45 -12.47 -12.85
C SER A 70 -0.94 -13.70 -12.10
N LEU A 71 0.18 -13.60 -11.40
CA LEU A 71 0.72 -14.68 -10.57
C LEU A 71 -0.21 -14.98 -9.38
N ILE A 72 -0.73 -13.95 -8.72
CA ILE A 72 -1.70 -14.10 -7.62
C ILE A 72 -2.96 -14.81 -8.12
N ILE A 73 -3.59 -14.31 -9.20
CA ILE A 73 -4.80 -14.92 -9.78
C ILE A 73 -4.53 -16.37 -10.19
N ARG A 74 -3.43 -16.63 -10.91
CA ARG A 74 -3.08 -17.98 -11.36
C ARG A 74 -2.93 -18.94 -10.17
N TYR A 75 -2.27 -18.52 -9.09
CA TYR A 75 -2.22 -19.34 -7.88
C TYR A 75 -3.62 -19.58 -7.31
N VAL A 76 -4.45 -18.54 -7.15
CA VAL A 76 -5.78 -18.69 -6.53
C VAL A 76 -6.67 -19.66 -7.32
N VAL A 77 -6.62 -19.58 -8.65
CA VAL A 77 -7.42 -20.44 -9.56
C VAL A 77 -6.86 -21.87 -9.61
N THR A 78 -5.54 -22.05 -9.67
CA THR A 78 -4.93 -23.37 -9.93
C THR A 78 -4.44 -24.12 -8.70
N LYS A 79 -4.24 -23.43 -7.57
CA LYS A 79 -3.58 -23.95 -6.36
C LYS A 79 -2.20 -24.57 -6.63
N ASN A 80 -1.48 -24.06 -7.62
CA ASN A 80 -0.14 -24.53 -7.97
C ASN A 80 0.90 -24.25 -6.86
N THR A 81 1.51 -25.32 -6.32
CA THR A 81 2.46 -25.26 -5.19
C THR A 81 3.78 -24.56 -5.51
N PHE A 82 4.23 -24.59 -6.77
CA PHE A 82 5.42 -23.85 -7.21
C PHE A 82 5.17 -22.34 -7.18
N LEU A 83 3.98 -21.90 -7.63
CA LEU A 83 3.57 -20.51 -7.51
C LEU A 83 3.43 -20.09 -6.04
N GLU A 84 2.93 -20.98 -5.18
CA GLU A 84 2.85 -20.72 -3.74
C GLU A 84 4.21 -20.36 -3.14
N LYS A 85 5.25 -21.18 -3.43
CA LYS A 85 6.62 -20.94 -2.92
C LYS A 85 7.17 -19.61 -3.41
N THR A 86 6.90 -19.27 -4.67
CA THR A 86 7.30 -17.99 -5.27
C THR A 86 6.60 -16.82 -4.56
N LEU A 87 5.28 -16.88 -4.40
CA LEU A 87 4.51 -15.85 -3.72
C LEU A 87 4.95 -15.70 -2.26
N ARG A 88 5.14 -16.81 -1.51
CA ARG A 88 5.68 -16.79 -0.14
C ARG A 88 7.02 -16.08 -0.04
N LYS A 89 7.92 -16.29 -0.99
CA LYS A 89 9.22 -15.60 -1.01
C LYS A 89 9.02 -14.09 -1.19
N ILE A 90 8.21 -13.67 -2.16
CA ILE A 90 7.92 -12.25 -2.40
C ILE A 90 7.25 -11.62 -1.18
N SER A 91 6.31 -12.31 -0.52
CA SER A 91 5.68 -11.84 0.71
C SER A 91 6.70 -11.61 1.82
N LYS A 92 7.67 -12.52 1.98
CA LYS A 92 8.76 -12.36 2.96
C LYS A 92 9.64 -11.15 2.65
N ASP A 93 9.94 -10.91 1.37
CA ASP A 93 10.74 -9.77 0.94
C ASP A 93 10.02 -8.44 1.28
N VAL A 94 8.72 -8.35 0.99
CA VAL A 94 7.86 -7.20 1.35
C VAL A 94 7.84 -6.98 2.87
N LEU A 95 7.63 -8.03 3.66
CA LEU A 95 7.59 -7.94 5.12
C LEU A 95 8.95 -7.57 5.73
N THR A 96 10.04 -8.07 5.16
CA THR A 96 11.41 -7.74 5.60
C THR A 96 11.70 -6.26 5.37
N GLU A 97 11.29 -5.74 4.21
CA GLU A 97 11.41 -4.32 3.91
C GLU A 97 10.55 -3.46 4.85
N PHE A 98 9.29 -3.87 5.10
CA PHE A 98 8.43 -3.24 6.09
C PHE A 98 9.09 -3.19 7.47
N GLU A 99 9.57 -4.31 8.01
CA GLU A 99 10.24 -4.36 9.32
C GLU A 99 11.49 -3.47 9.37
N LYS A 100 12.28 -3.46 8.30
CA LYS A 100 13.49 -2.62 8.20
C LYS A 100 13.14 -1.14 8.24
N ILE A 101 12.13 -0.71 7.48
CA ILE A 101 11.73 0.69 7.41
C ILE A 101 11.04 1.11 8.70
N LYS A 102 10.12 0.30 9.21
CA LYS A 102 9.43 0.50 10.48
C LYS A 102 10.38 0.78 11.65
N ARG A 103 11.52 0.07 11.73
CA ARG A 103 12.54 0.28 12.77
C ARG A 103 13.37 1.56 12.60
N LYS A 104 13.45 2.08 11.39
CA LYS A 104 14.24 3.28 11.05
C LYS A 104 13.40 4.54 10.95
N LEU A 105 12.08 4.39 10.84
CA LEU A 105 11.16 5.50 10.73
C LEU A 105 11.14 6.26 12.06
N TYR A 106 11.53 7.53 12.03
CA TYR A 106 11.43 8.45 13.15
C TYR A 106 10.47 9.58 12.77
N PHE A 107 9.79 10.12 13.78
CA PHE A 107 8.88 11.24 13.61
C PHE A 107 9.50 12.51 14.18
N LEU A 108 9.42 13.59 13.43
CA LEU A 108 9.72 14.94 13.90
C LEU A 108 8.40 15.62 14.26
N GLU A 109 8.33 16.26 15.42
CA GLU A 109 7.15 17.04 15.79
C GLU A 109 7.27 18.46 15.23
N HIS A 110 6.22 18.92 14.56
CA HIS A 110 6.12 20.29 14.07
C HIS A 110 4.68 20.77 14.20
N ASN A 111 4.47 21.85 14.94
CA ASN A 111 3.15 22.45 15.19
C ASN A 111 2.11 21.41 15.69
N GLY A 112 2.51 20.50 16.57
CA GLY A 112 1.63 19.45 17.10
C GLY A 112 1.24 18.37 16.09
N VAL A 113 2.00 18.22 15.01
CA VAL A 113 1.88 17.11 14.03
C VAL A 113 3.19 16.36 13.97
N PHE A 114 3.11 15.04 14.07
CA PHE A 114 4.25 14.15 13.87
C PHE A 114 4.45 13.85 12.40
N ILE A 115 5.63 14.18 11.90
CA ILE A 115 5.97 14.15 10.49
C ILE A 115 7.06 13.10 10.23
N SER A 116 6.86 12.25 9.21
CA SER A 116 7.89 11.32 8.77
C SER A 116 7.86 11.06 7.27
N SER A 117 9.00 10.70 6.70
CA SER A 117 9.14 10.26 5.31
C SER A 117 9.98 8.99 5.20
N PHE A 118 9.79 8.26 4.12
CA PHE A 118 10.58 7.08 3.79
C PHE A 118 10.61 6.84 2.27
N SER A 119 11.54 5.98 1.86
CA SER A 119 11.63 5.48 0.50
C SER A 119 11.80 3.95 0.53
N SER A 120 11.03 3.25 -0.30
CA SER A 120 10.89 1.78 -0.28
C SER A 120 10.69 1.21 -1.68
N ASN A 121 11.21 0.01 -1.94
CA ASN A 121 10.92 -0.74 -3.15
C ASN A 121 9.50 -1.29 -3.19
N SER A 122 8.96 -1.72 -2.07
CA SER A 122 7.57 -2.15 -1.92
C SER A 122 6.67 -1.01 -1.48
N ASN A 123 5.41 -0.98 -1.93
CA ASN A 123 4.38 -0.03 -1.51
C ASN A 123 3.85 -0.40 -0.12
N ILE A 124 4.61 -0.09 0.92
CA ILE A 124 4.32 -0.47 2.32
C ILE A 124 3.71 0.66 3.16
N ILE A 125 3.38 1.80 2.55
CA ILE A 125 2.91 2.98 3.29
C ILE A 125 1.67 2.68 4.14
N ASP A 126 0.76 1.84 3.65
CA ASP A 126 -0.42 1.44 4.42
C ASP A 126 -0.07 0.58 5.63
N LEU A 127 0.90 -0.33 5.51
CA LEU A 127 1.36 -1.15 6.62
C LEU A 127 2.00 -0.29 7.71
N LEU A 128 2.81 0.69 7.30
CA LEU A 128 3.39 1.67 8.21
C LEU A 128 2.29 2.51 8.87
N PHE A 129 1.32 3.00 8.09
CA PHE A 129 0.22 3.79 8.60
C PHE A 129 -0.58 3.04 9.67
N LEU A 130 -1.02 1.79 9.39
CA LEU A 130 -1.77 0.99 10.35
C LEU A 130 -0.96 0.74 11.63
N TYR A 131 0.32 0.40 11.49
CA TYR A 131 1.22 0.20 12.63
C TYR A 131 1.37 1.46 13.50
N PHE A 132 1.52 2.63 12.89
CA PHE A 132 1.66 3.88 13.64
C PHE A 132 0.33 4.44 14.13
N LEU A 133 -0.79 4.16 13.46
CA LEU A 133 -2.13 4.54 13.92
C LEU A 133 -2.42 3.95 15.30
N GLU A 134 -2.07 2.69 15.57
CA GLU A 134 -2.26 2.09 16.90
C GLU A 134 -1.48 2.82 18.00
N ARG A 135 -0.30 3.35 17.66
CA ARG A 135 0.66 3.97 18.60
C ARG A 135 0.41 5.46 18.79
N LEU A 136 0.01 6.12 17.72
CA LEU A 136 -0.20 7.57 17.60
C LEU A 136 -1.69 7.88 17.44
N LYS A 137 -2.60 7.02 17.92
CA LYS A 137 -4.06 7.18 17.73
C LYS A 137 -4.63 8.50 18.25
N ASN A 138 -3.96 9.11 19.23
CA ASN A 138 -4.33 10.39 19.84
C ASN A 138 -3.52 11.57 19.25
N GLU A 139 -2.56 11.30 18.38
CA GLU A 139 -1.64 12.28 17.83
C GLU A 139 -1.89 12.47 16.35
N LYS A 140 -1.75 13.71 15.88
CA LYS A 140 -1.85 14.02 14.45
C LYS A 140 -0.54 13.58 13.81
N PHE A 141 -0.59 12.83 12.72
CA PHE A 141 0.63 12.41 12.05
C PHE A 141 0.49 12.30 10.54
N ILE A 142 1.62 12.34 9.86
CA ILE A 142 1.75 12.22 8.41
C ILE A 142 2.96 11.35 8.07
N ILE A 143 2.77 10.44 7.12
CA ILE A 143 3.82 9.58 6.56
C ILE A 143 3.88 9.81 5.06
N TYR A 144 5.07 10.08 4.55
CA TYR A 144 5.33 10.33 3.13
C TYR A 144 6.19 9.24 2.49
N ASP A 145 5.68 8.59 1.44
CA ASP A 145 6.44 7.72 0.53
C ASP A 145 7.03 8.57 -0.60
N GLU A 146 8.32 8.88 -0.47
CA GLU A 146 9.06 9.73 -1.40
C GLU A 146 9.19 9.13 -2.79
N LYS A 147 9.26 7.79 -2.90
CA LYS A 147 9.44 7.12 -4.18
C LYS A 147 8.18 7.26 -5.04
N ARG A 148 7.02 7.10 -4.40
CA ARG A 148 5.70 7.09 -5.06
C ARG A 148 5.03 8.46 -5.06
N ASN A 149 5.58 9.41 -4.29
CA ASN A 149 4.98 10.68 -3.92
C ASN A 149 3.56 10.47 -3.35
N ILE A 150 3.42 9.55 -2.40
CA ILE A 150 2.15 9.25 -1.75
C ILE A 150 2.25 9.68 -0.29
N VAL A 151 1.22 10.36 0.18
CA VAL A 151 1.12 10.84 1.56
C VAL A 151 -0.08 10.21 2.22
N ILE A 152 0.08 9.72 3.44
CA ILE A 152 -1.04 9.38 4.31
C ILE A 152 -0.97 10.26 5.55
N SER A 153 -2.05 10.99 5.83
CA SER A 153 -2.22 11.80 7.03
C SER A 153 -3.35 11.29 7.92
N TYR A 154 -3.24 11.56 9.21
CA TYR A 154 -4.23 11.29 10.23
C TYR A 154 -4.38 12.48 11.15
N ASN A 155 -5.62 12.89 11.39
CA ASN A 155 -5.96 14.08 12.19
C ASN A 155 -6.72 13.75 13.49
N ASN A 156 -6.43 12.59 14.09
CA ASN A 156 -7.10 12.05 15.30
C ASN A 156 -8.53 11.54 15.08
N GLN A 157 -9.06 11.66 13.87
CA GLN A 157 -10.42 11.23 13.54
C GLN A 157 -10.47 10.50 12.22
N THR A 158 -9.81 11.06 11.21
CA THR A 158 -9.89 10.61 9.83
C THR A 158 -8.51 10.39 9.25
N ARG A 159 -8.42 9.33 8.44
CA ARG A 159 -7.30 9.06 7.56
C ARG A 159 -7.54 9.75 6.22
N LYS A 160 -6.55 10.45 5.68
CA LYS A 160 -6.57 10.99 4.32
C LYS A 160 -5.34 10.55 3.54
N VAL A 161 -5.52 10.40 2.23
CA VAL A 161 -4.52 9.85 1.32
C VAL A 161 -4.40 10.80 0.14
N LEU A 162 -3.19 11.31 -0.11
CA LEU A 162 -2.90 12.29 -1.14
C LEU A 162 -1.78 11.80 -2.06
N LYS A 163 -1.84 12.21 -3.32
CA LYS A 163 -0.74 12.03 -4.28
C LYS A 163 -0.10 13.39 -4.50
N GLU A 164 1.14 13.56 -4.04
CA GLU A 164 1.84 14.83 -4.18
C GLU A 164 2.43 14.95 -5.60
N ASN A 165 2.21 16.09 -6.24
CA ASN A 165 2.87 16.41 -7.50
C ASN A 165 4.28 16.93 -7.19
N ARG A 166 5.31 16.28 -7.76
CA ARG A 166 6.75 16.56 -7.56
C ARG A 166 7.19 18.02 -7.76
N VAL A 167 6.33 18.86 -8.32
CA VAL A 167 6.64 20.26 -8.68
C VAL A 167 6.96 21.11 -7.45
N ASN A 168 6.52 20.73 -6.24
CA ASN A 168 6.82 21.50 -5.01
C ASN A 168 8.12 21.09 -4.28
N LEU A 169 8.78 20.00 -4.67
CA LEU A 169 9.92 19.44 -3.90
C LEU A 169 11.29 20.02 -4.28
N PHE A 170 11.39 20.78 -5.38
CA PHE A 170 12.67 21.24 -5.94
C PHE A 170 12.89 22.76 -5.87
N VAL A 171 12.14 23.47 -5.03
CA VAL A 171 12.50 24.86 -4.70
C VAL A 171 13.66 24.80 -3.70
N GLN A 172 14.87 25.06 -4.20
CA GLN A 172 16.13 25.07 -3.45
C GLN A 172 15.97 25.96 -2.19
N ASN A 173 16.23 25.37 -1.01
CA ASN A 173 15.95 25.87 0.37
C ASN A 173 14.70 25.31 1.07
N TYR A 174 14.36 24.03 0.83
CA TYR A 174 13.17 23.41 1.40
C TYR A 174 13.49 22.64 2.69
N ASP A 175 12.93 23.06 3.83
CA ASP A 175 12.86 22.23 5.03
C ASP A 175 11.81 21.14 4.79
N PRO A 176 12.18 19.84 4.76
CA PRO A 176 11.25 18.75 4.55
C PRO A 176 10.09 18.74 5.55
N THR A 177 10.32 19.28 6.75
CA THR A 177 9.34 19.41 7.82
C THR A 177 8.26 20.43 7.45
N LEU A 178 8.66 21.60 6.93
CA LEU A 178 7.72 22.64 6.47
C LEU A 178 6.89 22.16 5.28
N HIS A 179 7.49 21.38 4.39
CA HIS A 179 6.75 20.80 3.26
C HIS A 179 5.64 19.85 3.71
N LEU A 180 6.00 18.89 4.55
CA LEU A 180 5.07 17.89 5.01
C LEU A 180 3.99 18.52 5.89
N TRP A 181 4.33 19.60 6.60
CA TRP A 181 3.36 20.45 7.27
C TRP A 181 2.36 21.09 6.28
N ASP A 182 2.82 21.70 5.19
CA ASP A 182 1.94 22.28 4.15
C ASP A 182 1.02 21.21 3.55
N ILE A 183 1.55 20.01 3.29
CA ILE A 183 0.75 18.89 2.79
C ILE A 183 -0.30 18.47 3.82
N TYR A 184 0.09 18.38 5.10
CA TYR A 184 -0.84 18.05 6.17
C TYR A 184 -1.98 19.09 6.25
N GLN A 185 -1.66 20.38 6.20
CA GLN A 185 -2.65 21.47 6.20
C GLN A 185 -3.64 21.36 5.03
N LYS A 186 -3.14 21.10 3.81
CA LYS A 186 -3.99 20.83 2.63
C LYS A 186 -4.86 19.60 2.84
N SER A 187 -4.31 18.55 3.46
CA SER A 187 -5.05 17.32 3.70
C SER A 187 -6.25 17.55 4.61
N ILE A 188 -6.15 18.37 5.67
CA ILE A 188 -7.27 18.58 6.59
C ILE A 188 -8.33 19.57 6.09
N THR A 189 -7.97 20.49 5.18
CA THR A 189 -8.86 21.53 4.65
C THR A 189 -9.68 21.11 3.42
N ALA A 190 -9.22 20.10 2.67
CA ALA A 190 -9.95 19.50 1.54
C ALA A 190 -11.06 18.53 1.99
#